data_AF-A0A0Q1C8H0-F1
#
_entry.id   AF-A0A0Q1C8H0-F1
#
_cell.length_a   1.000
_cell.length_b   1.000
_cell.length_c   1.000
_cell.angle_alpha   90.00
_cell.angle_beta   90.00
_cell.angle_gamma   90.00
#
_symmetry.space_group_name_H-M   'P 1'
#
loop_
_entity.id
_entity.type
_entity.pdbx_description
1 polymer ?
#
loop_
_entity_poly.entity_id
_entity_poly.type
_entity_poly.pdbx_seq_one_letter_code
_entity_poly.pdbx_strand_id
1 'polypeptide(L)' 'MTAKQKAKELVEKFNYYNNCLCGTGKGCARCEEGIEDMKVSALICVDEMIKEQEMWQNGSVDPVKYWQQVKQEIQKL' A
#
# COMPACT_ATOMS: atom_id res chain seq x y z
N MET A 1 1.19 12.74 -8.00
CA MET A 1 1.37 12.45 -6.56
C MET A 1 2.78 11.94 -6.36
N THR A 2 3.46 12.26 -5.26
CA THR A 2 4.78 11.67 -5.00
C THR A 2 4.65 10.21 -4.57
N ALA A 3 5.70 9.41 -4.74
CA ALA A 3 5.71 8.01 -4.30
C ALA A 3 5.36 7.88 -2.80
N LYS A 4 5.90 8.80 -1.97
CA LYS A 4 5.62 8.88 -0.53
C LYS A 4 4.15 9.17 -0.22
N GLN A 5 3.56 10.15 -0.92
CA GLN A 5 2.13 10.46 -0.75
C GLN A 5 1.26 9.28 -1.18
N LYS A 6 1.63 8.58 -2.27
CA LYS A 6 0.86 7.44 -2.77
C LYS A 6 0.99 6.21 -1.87
N ALA A 7 2.17 5.94 -1.32
CA ALA A 7 2.39 4.89 -0.33
C ALA A 7 1.49 5.08 0.89
N LYS A 8 1.43 6.32 1.42
CA LYS A 8 0.55 6.67 2.54
C LYS A 8 -0.92 6.50 2.16
N GLU A 9 -1.35 7.01 1.00
CA GLU A 9 -2.72 6.85 0.51
C GLU A 9 -3.11 5.37 0.41
N LEU A 10 -2.23 4.49 -0.12
CA LEU A 10 -2.53 3.06 -0.26
C LEU A 10 -2.72 2.39 1.10
N VAL A 11 -1.77 2.57 2.03
CA VAL A 11 -1.87 1.98 3.38
C VAL A 11 -3.12 2.50 4.10
N GLU A 12 -3.41 3.79 4.01
CA GLU A 12 -4.63 4.39 4.59
C GLU A 12 -5.91 3.93 3.90
N LYS A 13 -5.88 3.63 2.60
CA LYS A 13 -7.05 3.13 1.87
C LYS A 13 -7.43 1.72 2.35
N PHE A 14 -6.44 0.90 2.67
CA PHE A 14 -6.67 -0.39 3.31
C PHE A 14 -7.05 -0.26 4.80
N ASN A 15 -6.84 0.91 5.41
CA ASN A 15 -7.35 1.21 6.77
C ASN A 15 -8.87 1.30 6.82
N TYR A 16 -9.52 1.73 5.73
CA TYR A 16 -10.99 1.87 5.69
C TYR A 16 -11.72 0.54 5.99
N TYR A 17 -11.12 -0.60 5.64
CA TYR A 17 -11.65 -1.94 5.92
C TYR A 17 -11.23 -2.51 7.28
N ASN A 18 -10.23 -1.89 7.93
CA ASN A 18 -9.69 -2.28 9.23
C ASN A 18 -10.19 -1.41 10.39
N ASN A 19 -11.19 -0.55 10.15
CA ASN A 19 -12.00 0.03 11.21
C ASN A 19 -12.62 -1.12 12.01
N CYS A 20 -11.95 -1.48 13.09
CA CYS A 20 -12.35 -2.49 14.04
C CYS A 20 -13.84 -2.34 14.35
N LEU A 21 -14.64 -3.32 13.94
CA LEU A 21 -16.06 -3.46 14.30
C LEU A 21 -16.26 -3.63 15.83
N CYS A 22 -15.20 -3.55 16.63
CA CYS A 22 -15.25 -3.68 18.08
C CYS A 22 -16.02 -2.55 18.78
N GLY A 23 -16.39 -1.47 18.08
CA GLY A 23 -17.34 -0.48 18.60
C GLY A 23 -16.86 0.38 19.78
N THR A 24 -15.59 0.26 20.20
CA THR A 24 -15.08 0.93 21.41
C THR A 24 -14.38 2.26 21.16
N GLY A 25 -14.10 2.63 19.89
CA GLY A 25 -13.43 3.89 19.55
C GLY A 25 -12.01 4.07 20.12
N LYS A 26 -11.43 3.04 20.74
CA LYS A 26 -10.05 3.03 21.25
C LYS A 26 -9.38 1.69 20.93
N GLY A 27 -8.11 1.79 20.52
CA GLY A 27 -7.24 0.71 20.05
C GLY A 27 -7.40 -0.59 20.83
N CYS A 28 -8.05 -1.55 20.17
CA CYS A 28 -7.94 -2.97 20.51
C CYS A 28 -6.58 -3.46 20.00
N ALA A 29 -6.00 -4.51 20.61
CA ALA A 29 -4.74 -5.11 20.14
C ALA A 29 -4.81 -5.54 18.64
N ARG A 30 -6.00 -5.90 18.14
CA ARG A 30 -6.25 -6.13 16.70
C ARG A 30 -6.10 -4.89 15.81
N CYS A 31 -6.22 -3.69 16.37
CA CYS A 31 -6.03 -2.43 15.64
C CYS A 31 -4.54 -2.12 15.37
N GLU A 32 -3.64 -2.63 16.22
CA GLU A 32 -2.18 -2.49 16.01
C GLU A 32 -1.67 -3.50 14.97
N GLU A 33 -2.21 -4.73 14.96
CA GLU A 33 -2.01 -5.72 13.88
C GLU A 33 -2.52 -5.21 12.52
N GLY A 34 -3.55 -4.36 12.53
CA GLY A 34 -4.16 -3.84 11.31
C GLY A 34 -3.18 -3.05 10.42
N ILE A 35 -2.19 -2.37 10.97
CA ILE A 35 -1.22 -1.60 10.17
C ILE A 35 -0.32 -2.53 9.34
N GLU A 36 0.11 -3.66 9.90
CA GLU A 36 0.91 -4.64 9.15
C GLU A 36 0.08 -5.28 8.04
N ASP A 37 -1.17 -5.65 8.31
CA ASP A 37 -2.08 -6.18 7.29
C ASP A 37 -2.35 -5.18 6.15
N MET A 38 -2.47 -3.89 6.48
CA MET A 38 -2.61 -2.81 5.50
C MET A 38 -1.35 -2.66 4.64
N LYS A 39 -0.16 -2.73 5.25
CA LYS A 39 1.12 -2.68 4.52
C LYS A 39 1.26 -3.87 3.59
N VAL A 40 0.96 -5.09 4.05
CA VAL A 40 1.00 -6.29 3.21
C VAL A 40 0.05 -6.16 2.02
N SER A 41 -1.19 -5.71 2.25
CA SER A 41 -2.16 -5.49 1.19
C SER A 41 -1.69 -4.43 0.17
N ALA A 42 -1.10 -3.33 0.66
CA ALA A 42 -0.53 -2.29 -0.18
C ALA A 42 0.67 -2.80 -1.00
N LEU A 43 1.54 -3.63 -0.42
CA LEU A 43 2.68 -4.24 -1.11
C LEU A 43 2.23 -5.19 -2.22
N ILE A 44 1.26 -6.07 -1.95
CA ILE A 44 0.68 -6.97 -2.96
C ILE A 44 0.10 -6.17 -4.12
N CYS A 45 -0.66 -5.11 -3.81
CA CYS A 45 -1.22 -4.24 -4.84
C CYS A 45 -0.13 -3.61 -5.72
N VAL A 46 0.94 -3.08 -5.13
CA VAL A 46 2.05 -2.47 -5.88
C VAL A 46 2.80 -3.51 -6.72
N ASP A 47 2.99 -4.73 -6.22
CA ASP A 47 3.66 -5.80 -6.96
C ASP A 47 2.87 -6.21 -8.20
N GLU A 48 1.55 -6.33 -8.11
CA GLU A 48 0.71 -6.58 -9.29
C GLU A 48 0.74 -5.40 -10.27
N MET A 49 0.76 -4.15 -9.78
CA MET A 49 0.90 -2.98 -10.65
C MET A 49 2.25 -2.97 -11.39
N ILE A 50 3.36 -3.32 -10.73
CA ILE A 50 4.67 -3.42 -11.37
C ILE A 50 4.63 -4.49 -12.47
N LYS A 51 4.13 -5.67 -12.15
CA LYS A 51 4.04 -6.80 -13.09
C LYS A 51 3.21 -6.46 -14.32
N GLU A 52 2.04 -5.86 -14.16
CA GLU A 52 1.20 -5.45 -15.29
C GLU A 52 1.91 -4.36 -16.13
N GLN A 53 2.60 -3.41 -15.51
CA GLN A 53 3.32 -2.38 -16.24
C GLN A 53 4.49 -2.96 -17.04
N GLU A 54 5.24 -3.89 -16.46
CA GLU A 54 6.32 -4.62 -17.15
C GLU A 54 5.80 -5.45 -18.33
N MET A 55 4.61 -6.06 -18.20
CA MET A 55 3.99 -6.85 -19.26
C MET A 55 3.46 -6.00 -20.42
N TRP A 56 2.76 -4.90 -20.13
CA TRP A 56 1.98 -4.16 -21.14
C TRP A 56 2.65 -2.90 -21.67
N GLN A 57 3.64 -2.33 -20.97
CA GLN A 57 4.22 -1.05 -21.38
C GLN A 57 5.39 -1.14 -22.36
N ASN A 58 5.68 -2.32 -22.91
CA ASN A 58 6.66 -2.51 -23.97
C ASN A 58 8.03 -1.82 -23.69
N GLY A 59 8.43 -1.75 -22.41
CA GLY A 59 9.68 -1.14 -21.97
C GLY A 59 9.62 0.33 -21.49
N SER A 60 8.45 0.96 -21.33
CA SER A 60 8.37 2.27 -20.66
C SER A 60 8.81 2.16 -19.19
N VAL A 61 9.99 2.72 -18.90
CA VAL A 61 10.67 2.58 -17.60
C VAL A 61 10.04 3.45 -16.51
N ASP A 62 9.41 4.56 -16.89
CA ASP A 62 8.99 5.59 -15.93
C ASP A 62 7.87 5.11 -14.98
N PRO A 63 6.82 4.42 -15.43
CA PRO A 63 5.77 3.93 -14.54
C PRO A 63 6.23 2.79 -13.64
N VAL A 64 7.06 1.88 -14.14
CA VAL A 64 7.67 0.80 -13.33
C VAL A 64 8.53 1.41 -12.21
N LYS A 65 9.38 2.38 -12.55
CA LYS A 65 10.22 3.09 -11.58
C LYS A 65 9.40 3.82 -10.53
N TYR A 66 8.30 4.46 -10.93
CA TYR A 66 7.38 5.10 -9.99
C TYR A 66 6.82 4.09 -8.99
N TRP A 67 6.30 2.95 -9.45
CA TRP A 67 5.74 1.93 -8.56
C TRP A 67 6.79 1.25 -7.67
N GLN A 68 8.01 1.06 -8.16
CA GLN A 68 9.14 0.61 -7.32
C GLN A 68 9.45 1.61 -6.19
N GLN A 69 9.41 2.92 -6.47
CA GLN A 69 9.57 3.94 -5.43
C GLN A 69 8.42 3.90 -4.42
N VAL A 70 7.17 3.69 -4.87
CA VAL A 70 6.03 3.53 -3.97
C VAL A 70 6.23 2.31 -3.06
N LYS A 71 6.69 1.17 -3.58
CA LYS A 71 6.99 -0.04 -2.80
C LYS A 71 7.98 0.24 -1.67
N GLN A 72 9.09 0.93 -1.99
CA GLN A 72 10.11 1.31 -1.01
C GLN A 72 9.56 2.23 0.08
N GLU A 73 8.68 3.17 -0.27
CA GLU A 73 8.05 4.06 0.71
C GLU A 73 7.06 3.31 1.61
N ILE A 74 6.33 2.30 1.10
CA ILE A 74 5.46 1.45 1.93
C ILE A 74 6.27 0.67 2.97
N GLN A 75 7.44 0.15 2.60
CA GLN A 75 8.32 -0.59 3.54
C GLN A 75 8.91 0.30 4.65
N LYS A 76 8.94 1.62 4.45
CA LYS A 76 9.44 2.61 5.43
C LYS A 76 8.36 3.16 6.35
N LEU A 77 7.09 3.07 5.94
CA LEU A 77 5.94 3.33 6.83
C LEU A 77 5.91 2.28 7.92
#